data_AF-A0AAD5Y0M5-F1
#
_entry.id   AF-A0AAD5Y0M5-F1
#
_cell.length_a   1.000
_cell.length_b   1.000
_cell.length_c   1.000
_cell.angle_alpha   90.00
_cell.angle_beta   90.00
_cell.angle_gamma   90.00
#
_symmetry.space_group_name_H-M   'P 1'
#
loop_
_entity.id
_entity.type
_entity.pdbx_description
1 polymer ?
#
loop_
_entity_poly.entity_id
_entity_poly.type
_entity_poly.pdbx_seq_one_letter_code
_entity_poly.pdbx_strand_id
1 'polypeptide(L)'
;MSNNHPNQSKRAQCWEARDFYFNCLNRNDLWLVGLNPKTYDEILNVNITNPAIKCEKDKNLTKEERRELFKCKPELLNFEKSCLKSWVTHFSLIRIKELQTDELKKSIESRENERAKNEEGFWDKMKK
;
A
#
# COMPACT_ATOMS: atom_id res chain seq x y z
N MET A 1 33.16 5.91 8.58
CA MET A 1 31.77 6.09 8.14
C MET A 1 30.89 6.21 9.37
N SER A 2 30.21 7.33 9.57
CA SER A 2 29.40 7.53 10.78
C SER A 2 28.17 6.62 10.71
N ASN A 3 28.06 5.69 11.66
CA ASN A 3 26.86 4.88 11.86
C ASN A 3 25.75 5.80 12.39
N ASN A 4 25.06 6.46 11.46
CA ASN A 4 23.88 7.31 11.70
C ASN A 4 22.64 6.46 12.06
N HIS A 5 22.77 5.57 13.04
CA HIS A 5 21.61 4.89 13.59
C HIS A 5 20.86 5.88 14.51
N PRO A 6 19.61 6.24 14.20
CA PRO A 6 18.82 7.09 15.09
C PRO A 6 18.69 6.44 16.47
N ASN A 7 18.86 7.25 17.52
CA ASN A 7 18.63 6.81 18.89
C ASN A 7 17.16 6.40 19.11
N GLN A 8 16.86 5.75 20.23
CA GLN A 8 15.52 5.21 20.51
C GLN A 8 14.41 6.27 20.42
N SER A 9 14.63 7.48 20.95
CA SER A 9 13.63 8.55 20.90
C SER A 9 13.34 9.00 19.45
N LYS A 10 14.37 9.19 18.62
CA LYS A 10 14.20 9.53 17.20
C LYS A 10 13.49 8.41 16.42
N ARG A 11 13.75 7.14 16.76
CA ARG A 11 13.03 6.00 16.18
C ARG A 11 11.55 6.01 16.54
N ALA A 12 11.22 6.30 17.81
CA ALA A 12 9.83 6.40 18.26
C ALA A 12 9.07 7.50 17.50
N GLN A 13 9.64 8.71 17.39
CA GLN A 13 9.06 9.81 16.62
C GLN A 13 8.84 9.45 15.15
N CYS A 14 9.82 8.76 14.55
CA CYS A 14 9.73 8.28 13.17
C CYS A 14 8.58 7.27 12.99
N TRP A 15 8.44 6.28 13.89
CA TRP A 15 7.37 5.29 13.81
C TRP A 15 5.98 5.91 14.04
N GLU A 16 5.87 6.86 14.96
CA GLU A 16 4.63 7.60 15.17
C GLU A 16 4.23 8.38 13.92
N ALA A 17 5.16 9.13 13.31
CA ALA A 17 4.89 9.85 12.06
C ALA A 17 4.54 8.90 10.90
N ARG A 18 5.20 7.74 10.81
CA ARG A 18 4.86 6.67 9.85
C ARG A 18 3.43 6.20 10.03
N ASP A 19 3.03 5.89 11.25
CA ASP A 19 1.73 5.31 11.55
C ASP A 19 0.60 6.32 11.29
N PHE A 20 0.81 7.60 11.60
CA PHE A 20 -0.13 8.67 11.21
C PHE A 20 -0.32 8.75 9.68
N TYR A 21 0.78 8.70 8.94
CA TYR A 21 0.73 8.71 7.47
C TYR A 21 0.00 7.49 6.92
N PHE A 22 0.35 6.28 7.35
CA PHE A 22 -0.28 5.04 6.90
C PHE A 22 -1.75 4.92 7.32
N ASN A 23 -2.12 5.45 8.48
CA ASN A 23 -3.52 5.54 8.89
C ASN A 23 -4.33 6.50 8.01
N CYS A 24 -3.74 7.65 7.64
CA CYS A 24 -4.39 8.53 6.67
C CYS A 24 -4.63 7.81 5.34
N LEU A 25 -3.60 7.12 4.83
CA LEU A 25 -3.72 6.37 3.58
C LEU A 25 -4.82 5.29 3.65
N ASN A 26 -4.84 4.49 4.71
CA ASN A 26 -5.84 3.43 4.91
C ASN A 26 -7.27 3.99 4.94
N ARG A 27 -7.49 5.15 5.58
CA ARG A 27 -8.83 5.79 5.66
C ARG A 27 -9.33 6.32 4.32
N ASN A 28 -8.44 6.51 3.36
CA ASN A 28 -8.76 7.07 2.05
C ASN A 28 -8.52 6.05 0.92
N ASP A 29 -8.33 4.77 1.26
CA ASP A 29 -8.04 3.69 0.32
C ASP A 29 -6.87 4.02 -0.61
N LEU A 30 -5.80 4.58 -0.05
CA LEU A 30 -4.57 4.92 -0.78
C LEU A 30 -3.44 3.94 -0.43
N TRP A 31 -2.64 3.59 -1.43
CA TRP A 31 -1.47 2.73 -1.24
C TRP A 31 -0.28 3.57 -0.79
N LEU A 32 -0.05 4.69 -1.47
CA LEU A 32 0.88 5.78 -1.13
C LEU A 32 0.32 7.09 -1.70
N VAL A 33 0.94 8.23 -1.37
CA VAL A 33 0.62 9.51 -2.02
C VAL A 33 0.77 9.38 -3.53
N GLY A 34 -0.28 9.75 -4.26
CA GLY A 34 -0.31 9.66 -5.72
C GLY A 34 -0.59 8.25 -6.27
N LEU A 35 -0.78 7.23 -5.43
CA LEU A 35 -0.96 5.84 -5.86
C LEU A 35 -2.22 5.21 -5.26
N ASN A 36 -3.15 4.85 -6.15
CA ASN A 36 -4.38 4.14 -5.82
C ASN A 36 -4.78 3.16 -6.97
N PRO A 37 -4.10 2.02 -7.11
CA PRO A 37 -4.49 0.98 -8.06
C PRO A 37 -5.81 0.34 -7.60
N LYS A 38 -6.74 0.13 -8.53
CA LYS A 38 -8.07 -0.42 -8.23
C LYS A 38 -8.28 -1.83 -8.75
N THR A 39 -7.56 -2.20 -9.81
CA THR A 39 -7.69 -3.54 -10.41
C THR A 39 -6.60 -4.48 -9.89
N TYR A 40 -6.90 -5.77 -9.84
CA TYR A 40 -5.94 -6.81 -9.43
C TYR A 40 -4.65 -6.76 -10.26
N ASP A 41 -4.77 -6.56 -11.57
CA ASP A 41 -3.61 -6.47 -12.47
C ASP A 41 -2.79 -5.20 -12.22
N GLU A 42 -3.43 -4.05 -11.96
CA GLU A 42 -2.73 -2.84 -11.55
C GLU A 42 -1.97 -3.04 -10.25
N ILE A 43 -2.60 -3.70 -9.26
CA ILE A 43 -2.05 -4.01 -7.94
C ILE A 43 -0.77 -4.83 -8.08
N LEU A 44 -0.78 -5.92 -8.85
CA LEU A 44 0.40 -6.78 -9.00
C LEU A 44 1.51 -6.14 -9.84
N ASN A 45 1.15 -5.30 -10.81
CA ASN A 45 2.11 -4.70 -11.73
C ASN A 45 2.60 -3.30 -11.30
N VAL A 46 2.31 -2.85 -10.08
CA VAL A 46 2.82 -1.57 -9.56
C VAL A 46 4.35 -1.58 -9.56
N ASN A 47 4.94 -0.76 -10.42
CA ASN A 47 6.37 -0.49 -10.42
C ASN A 47 6.68 0.77 -9.61
N ILE A 48 7.24 0.61 -8.41
CA ILE A 48 7.55 1.71 -7.48
C ILE A 48 8.69 2.60 -8.00
N THR A 49 9.57 2.06 -8.85
CA THR A 49 10.66 2.83 -9.46
C THR A 49 10.21 3.67 -10.66
N ASN A 50 9.07 3.33 -11.25
CA ASN A 50 8.44 4.09 -12.33
C ASN A 50 6.92 4.16 -12.15
N PRO A 51 6.43 4.91 -11.16
CA PRO A 51 5.00 5.04 -10.91
C PRO A 51 4.31 5.77 -12.06
N ALA A 52 3.08 5.36 -12.37
CA ALA A 52 2.27 5.96 -13.43
C ALA A 52 1.97 7.45 -13.17
N ILE A 53 1.81 7.85 -11.91
CA ILE A 53 1.64 9.24 -11.49
C ILE A 53 2.91 9.66 -10.75
N LYS A 54 3.70 10.55 -11.38
CA LYS A 54 5.01 10.97 -10.83
C LYS A 54 4.90 12.18 -9.90
N CYS A 55 3.92 13.06 -10.07
CA CYS A 55 3.85 14.30 -9.31
C CYS A 55 2.44 14.90 -9.18
N GLU A 56 2.23 15.68 -8.11
CA GLU A 56 0.98 16.42 -7.86
C GLU A 56 0.64 17.44 -8.96
N LYS A 57 1.68 17.91 -9.67
CA LYS A 57 1.57 18.91 -10.75
C LYS A 57 1.35 18.28 -12.13
N ASP A 58 1.05 16.99 -12.20
CA ASP A 58 0.71 16.35 -13.47
C ASP A 58 -0.46 17.10 -14.11
N LYS A 59 -0.30 17.45 -15.39
CA LYS A 59 -1.29 18.19 -16.18
C LYS A 59 -2.49 17.32 -16.53
N ASN A 60 -2.32 16.00 -16.50
CA ASN A 60 -3.38 15.04 -16.81
C ASN A 60 -4.33 14.80 -15.62
N LEU A 61 -4.02 15.37 -14.44
CA LEU A 61 -4.81 15.18 -13.23
C LEU A 61 -5.89 16.26 -13.11
N THR A 62 -7.14 15.83 -12.93
CA THR A 62 -8.24 16.74 -12.55
C THR A 62 -8.00 17.32 -11.15
N LYS A 63 -8.69 18.42 -10.83
CA LYS A 63 -8.57 19.06 -9.52
C LYS A 63 -9.05 18.13 -8.40
N GLU A 64 -10.08 17.35 -8.68
CA GLU A 64 -10.70 16.37 -7.80
C GLU A 64 -9.75 15.20 -7.56
N GLU A 65 -9.18 14.60 -8.62
CA GLU A 65 -8.18 13.53 -8.49
C GLU A 65 -6.94 14.00 -7.72
N ARG A 66 -6.49 15.24 -7.94
CA ARG A 66 -5.38 15.82 -7.17
C ARG A 66 -5.72 15.88 -5.68
N ARG A 67 -6.93 16.31 -5.34
CA ARG A 67 -7.36 16.42 -3.94
C ARG A 67 -7.40 15.06 -3.26
N GLU A 68 -7.92 14.03 -3.93
CA GLU A 68 -8.04 12.70 -3.34
C GLU A 68 -6.69 11.96 -3.28
N LEU A 69 -5.89 11.96 -4.34
CA LEU A 69 -4.61 11.23 -4.38
C LEU A 69 -3.52 11.85 -3.49
N PHE A 70 -3.58 13.15 -3.22
CA PHE A 70 -2.59 13.88 -2.40
C PHE A 70 -3.14 14.31 -1.04
N LYS A 71 -4.27 13.72 -0.60
CA LYS A 71 -4.95 14.06 0.65
C LYS A 71 -4.06 13.91 1.90
N CYS A 72 -3.23 12.87 1.92
CA CYS A 72 -2.32 12.55 3.03
C CYS A 72 -0.91 13.17 2.90
N LYS A 73 -0.76 14.19 2.04
CA LYS A 73 0.51 14.87 1.82
C LYS A 73 1.06 15.55 3.10
N PRO A 74 0.26 16.20 3.95
CA PRO A 74 0.78 16.80 5.19
C PRO A 74 1.45 15.77 6.12
N GLU A 75 0.83 14.60 6.27
CA GLU A 75 1.36 13.50 7.08
C GLU A 75 2.63 12.90 6.45
N LEU A 76 2.67 12.79 5.11
CA LEU A 76 3.88 12.38 4.39
C LEU A 76 5.05 13.33 4.67
N LEU A 77 4.82 14.64 4.62
CA LEU A 77 5.88 15.63 4.90
C LEU A 77 6.40 15.50 6.34
N ASN A 78 5.52 15.22 7.29
CA ASN A 78 5.93 14.96 8.67
C ASN A 78 6.73 13.65 8.80
N PHE A 79 6.33 12.60 8.09
CA PHE A 79 7.03 11.33 8.03
C PHE A 79 8.43 11.46 7.43
N GLU A 80 8.56 12.16 6.29
CA GLU A 80 9.85 12.44 5.65
C GLU A 80 10.79 13.30 6.49
N LYS A 81 10.23 14.24 7.27
CA LYS A 81 10.99 15.10 8.17
C LYS A 81 11.50 14.34 9.40
N SER A 82 10.67 13.44 9.94
CA SER A 82 10.95 12.73 11.20
C SER A 82 11.80 11.47 11.01
N CYS A 83 11.81 10.90 9.80
CA CYS A 83 12.52 9.67 9.48
C CYS A 83 13.73 9.89 8.57
N LEU A 84 14.63 8.90 8.54
CA LEU A 84 15.66 8.82 7.51
C LEU A 84 15.03 8.49 6.15
N LYS A 85 15.53 9.09 5.06
CA LYS A 85 15.05 8.82 3.70
C LYS A 85 15.06 7.33 3.35
N SER A 86 16.11 6.61 3.72
CA SER A 86 16.21 5.16 3.51
C SER A 86 15.11 4.38 4.24
N TRP A 87 14.71 4.84 5.44
CA TRP A 87 13.62 4.23 6.20
C TRP A 87 12.27 4.53 5.56
N VAL A 88 12.04 5.76 5.11
CA VAL A 88 10.81 6.13 4.37
C VAL A 88 10.66 5.28 3.12
N THR A 89 11.72 5.13 2.31
CA THR A 89 11.72 4.25 1.14
C THR A 89 11.44 2.82 1.55
N HIS A 90 12.15 2.28 2.53
CA HIS A 90 12.00 0.90 2.98
C HIS A 90 10.58 0.59 3.48
N PHE A 91 10.02 1.42 4.34
CA PHE A 91 8.65 1.24 4.85
C PHE A 91 7.62 1.36 3.73
N SER A 92 7.80 2.27 2.77
CA SER A 92 6.90 2.42 1.62
C SER A 92 6.94 1.18 0.72
N LEU A 93 8.13 0.61 0.48
CA LEU A 93 8.29 -0.63 -0.28
C LEU A 93 7.61 -1.80 0.43
N ILE A 94 7.81 -1.94 1.75
CA ILE A 94 7.20 -3.00 2.54
C ILE A 94 5.67 -2.88 2.50
N ARG A 95 5.13 -1.68 2.73
CA ARG A 95 3.68 -1.45 2.68
C ARG A 95 3.07 -1.88 1.35
N ILE A 96 3.70 -1.52 0.22
CA ILE A 96 3.21 -1.94 -1.10
C ILE A 96 3.28 -3.46 -1.22
N LYS A 97 4.39 -4.08 -0.85
CA LYS A 97 4.55 -5.53 -0.91
C LYS A 97 3.50 -6.25 -0.07
N GLU A 98 3.19 -5.76 1.12
CA GLU A 98 2.15 -6.30 2.00
C GLU A 98 0.78 -6.20 1.32
N LEU A 99 0.41 -5.02 0.80
CA LEU A 99 -0.86 -4.84 0.08
C LEU A 99 -0.98 -5.76 -1.14
N GLN A 100 0.08 -5.92 -1.93
CA GLN A 100 0.12 -6.85 -3.08
C GLN A 100 -0.03 -8.31 -2.64
N THR A 101 0.67 -8.69 -1.57
CA THR A 101 0.65 -10.04 -1.03
C THR A 101 -0.73 -10.37 -0.48
N ASP A 102 -1.36 -9.43 0.22
CA ASP A 102 -2.69 -9.61 0.78
C ASP A 102 -3.75 -9.74 -0.32
N GLU A 103 -3.64 -8.96 -1.38
CA GLU A 103 -4.54 -9.08 -2.53
C GLU A 103 -4.37 -10.42 -3.27
N LEU A 104 -3.12 -10.85 -3.47
CA LEU A 104 -2.82 -12.16 -4.05
C LEU A 104 -3.39 -13.30 -3.18
N LYS A 105 -3.19 -13.23 -1.85
CA LYS A 105 -3.71 -14.23 -0.91
C LYS A 105 -5.23 -14.33 -1.00
N LYS A 106 -5.96 -13.21 -1.01
CA LYS A 106 -7.43 -13.20 -1.16
C LYS A 106 -7.88 -13.87 -2.45
N SER A 107 -7.16 -13.62 -3.56
CA SER A 107 -7.44 -14.26 -4.85
C SER A 107 -7.20 -15.77 -4.81
N ILE A 108 -6.16 -16.23 -4.14
CA ILE A 108 -5.87 -17.66 -3.96
C ILE A 108 -6.94 -18.31 -3.07
N GLU A 109 -7.24 -17.72 -1.92
CA GLU A 109 -8.24 -18.20 -0.97
C GLU A 109 -9.63 -18.31 -1.61
N SER A 110 -10.02 -17.32 -2.42
CA SER A 110 -11.29 -17.36 -3.15
C SER A 110 -11.35 -18.54 -4.12
N ARG A 111 -10.25 -18.80 -4.86
CA ARG A 111 -10.14 -19.95 -5.79
C ARG A 111 -10.14 -21.29 -5.06
N GLU A 112 -9.50 -21.38 -3.89
CA GLU A 112 -9.52 -22.59 -3.06
C GLU A 112 -10.92 -22.87 -2.51
N ASN A 113 -11.61 -21.83 -2.04
CA ASN A 113 -12.99 -21.92 -1.56
C ASN A 113 -13.96 -22.37 -2.68
N GLU A 114 -13.77 -21.90 -3.91
CA GLU A 114 -14.56 -22.37 -5.07
C GLU A 114 -14.31 -23.86 -5.36
N ARG A 115 -13.06 -24.31 -5.31
CA ARG A 115 -12.71 -25.72 -5.49
C ARG A 115 -13.34 -26.60 -4.42
N ALA A 116 -13.25 -26.19 -3.15
CA ALA A 116 -13.86 -26.90 -2.04
C ALA A 116 -15.39 -27.02 -2.20
N LYS A 117 -16.08 -25.93 -2.55
CA LYS A 117 -17.53 -25.96 -2.82
C LYS A 117 -17.89 -26.87 -3.99
N ASN A 118 -17.10 -26.84 -5.06
CA ASN A 118 -17.32 -27.70 -6.23
C ASN A 118 -17.12 -29.18 -5.86
N GLU A 119 -16.11 -29.48 -5.04
CA GLU A 119 -15.86 -30.82 -4.53
C GLU A 119 -16.98 -31.31 -3.59
N GLU A 120 -17.43 -30.48 -2.65
CA GLU A 120 -18.59 -30.78 -1.80
C GLU A 120 -19.84 -31.06 -2.64
N GLY A 121 -20.14 -30.18 -3.60
CA GLY A 121 -21.27 -30.37 -4.52
C GLY A 121 -21.12 -31.60 -5.43
N PHE A 122 -19.90 -32.03 -5.75
CA PHE A 122 -19.63 -33.28 -6.45
C PHE A 122 -19.91 -34.49 -5.55
N TRP A 123 -19.40 -34.51 -4.33
CA TRP A 123 -19.61 -35.61 -3.37
C TRP A 123 -21.09 -35.75 -2.95
N ASP A 124 -21.84 -34.65 -2.84
CA ASP A 124 -23.27 -34.69 -2.52
C ASP A 124 -24.12 -35.33 -3.63
N LYS A 125 -23.72 -35.16 -4.90
CA LYS A 125 -24.37 -35.85 -6.03
C LYS A 125 -24.13 -37.36 -6.00
N MET A 126 -22.97 -37.81 -5.51
CA MET A 126 -22.58 -39.21 -5.45
C MET A 126 -23.24 -39.99 -4.30
N LYS A 127 -23.73 -39.28 -3.27
CA LYS A 127 -24.44 -39.89 -2.12
C LYS A 127 -25.93 -40.15 -2.38
N LYS A 128 -26.45 -39.79 -3.55
CA LYS A 128 -27.87 -39.88 -3.94
C LYS A 128 -28.10 -41.05 -4.89
#